data_AF-A0A7S2M942-F1
#
_entry.id   AF-A0A7S2M942-F1
#
_cell.length_a   1.000
_cell.length_b   1.000
_cell.length_c   1.000
_cell.angle_alpha   90.00
_cell.angle_beta   90.00
_cell.angle_gamma   90.00
#
_symmetry.space_group_name_H-M   'P 1'
#
loop_
_entity.id
_entity.type
_entity.pdbx_description
1 polymer ?
#
loop_
_entity_poly.entity_id
_entity_poly.type
_entity_poly.pdbx_seq_one_letter_code
_entity_poly.pdbx_strand_id
1 'polypeptide(L)'
;DYDKQRRAHPLFGNAALSLISEIANRRLFSTVRERKQLTYDANFSLTGFERMKGGWFLVTVTASKEKAQKALDACKETLEALRKSNPISVDNLESAKRVVLNRHEGELRTS
;
A
#
# COMPACT_ATOMS: atom_id res chain seq x y z
N ASP A 1 6.53 -12.86 24.74
CA ASP A 1 5.80 -14.01 24.19
C ASP A 1 4.72 -13.69 23.16
N TYR A 2 3.76 -12.80 23.44
CA TYR A 2 2.63 -12.50 22.53
C TYR A 2 3.02 -12.14 21.09
N ASP A 3 4.13 -11.43 20.87
CA ASP A 3 4.58 -11.06 19.51
C ASP A 3 5.01 -12.25 18.65
N LYS A 4 5.58 -13.30 19.27
CA LYS A 4 5.97 -14.52 18.53
C LYS A 4 4.75 -15.30 18.07
N GLN A 5 3.73 -15.40 18.92
CA GLN A 5 2.45 -16.03 18.57
C GLN A 5 1.70 -15.26 17.48
N ARG A 6 1.67 -13.93 17.55
CA ARG A 6 1.06 -13.09 16.51
C ARG A 6 1.75 -13.23 15.15
N ARG A 7 3.09 -13.23 15.13
CA ARG A 7 3.87 -13.42 13.89
C ARG A 7 3.75 -14.82 13.29
N ALA A 8 3.44 -15.83 14.12
CA ALA A 8 3.20 -17.20 13.67
C ALA A 8 1.77 -17.42 13.13
N HIS A 9 0.87 -16.45 13.30
CA HIS A 9 -0.50 -16.56 12.82
C HIS A 9 -0.54 -16.54 11.29
N PRO A 10 -1.28 -17.45 10.62
CA PRO A 10 -1.33 -17.52 9.16
C PRO A 10 -1.81 -16.21 8.50
N LEU A 11 -2.73 -15.49 9.16
CA LEU A 11 -3.24 -14.21 8.69
C LEU A 11 -2.32 -13.00 8.98
N PHE A 12 -1.23 -13.18 9.73
CA PHE A 12 -0.31 -12.08 10.02
C PHE A 12 0.27 -11.48 8.74
N GLY A 13 0.63 -12.34 7.78
CA GLY A 13 1.09 -11.89 6.46
C GLY A 13 0.05 -11.04 5.75
N ASN A 14 -1.22 -11.46 5.74
CA ASN A 14 -2.30 -10.73 5.10
C ASN A 14 -2.54 -9.35 5.76
N ALA A 15 -2.54 -9.29 7.09
CA ALA A 15 -2.68 -8.04 7.83
C ALA A 15 -1.50 -7.08 7.59
N ALA A 16 -0.26 -7.59 7.62
CA ALA A 16 0.93 -6.79 7.34
C ALA A 16 0.94 -6.25 5.90
N LEU A 17 0.54 -7.08 4.93
CA LEU A 17 0.41 -6.70 3.53
C LEU A 17 -0.68 -5.64 3.32
N SER A 18 -1.81 -5.75 4.00
CA SER A 18 -2.88 -4.74 3.99
C SER A 18 -2.40 -3.38 4.52
N LEU A 19 -1.62 -3.38 5.61
CA LEU A 19 -1.03 -2.16 6.16
C LEU A 19 -0.02 -1.53 5.19
N ILE A 20 0.87 -2.34 4.59
CA ILE A 20 1.84 -1.86 3.59
C ILE A 20 1.12 -1.28 2.38
N SER A 21 0.06 -1.93 1.91
CA SER A 21 -0.74 -1.47 0.77
C SER A 21 -1.34 -0.09 1.02
N GLU A 22 -1.93 0.14 2.20
CA GLU A 22 -2.49 1.44 2.57
C GLU A 22 -1.43 2.56 2.62
N ILE A 23 -0.24 2.27 3.17
CA ILE A 23 0.86 3.23 3.24
C ILE A 23 1.43 3.54 1.85
N ALA A 24 1.60 2.51 1.02
CA ALA A 24 2.07 2.66 -0.35
C ALA A 24 1.08 3.48 -1.19
N ASN A 25 -0.23 3.20 -1.08
CA ASN A 25 -1.28 3.95 -1.75
C ASN A 25 -1.24 5.44 -1.39
N ARG A 26 -1.20 5.78 -0.10
CA ARG A 26 -1.13 7.18 0.33
C ARG A 26 0.08 7.91 -0.24
N ARG A 27 1.25 7.25 -0.23
CA ARG A 27 2.49 7.86 -0.73
C ARG A 27 2.50 8.00 -2.25
N LEU A 28 1.97 7.01 -2.98
CA LEU A 28 1.79 7.10 -4.42
C LEU A 28 0.83 8.22 -4.77
N PHE A 29 -0.28 8.35 -4.04
CA PHE A 29 -1.22 9.42 -4.23
C PHE A 29 -0.58 10.79 -3.99
N SER A 30 0.05 11.03 -2.84
CA SER A 30 0.72 12.32 -2.56
C SER A 30 1.85 12.62 -3.55
N THR A 31 2.65 11.63 -3.96
CA THR A 31 3.81 11.88 -4.83
C THR A 31 3.41 12.06 -6.30
N VAL A 32 2.50 11.23 -6.81
CA VAL A 32 2.08 11.27 -8.22
C VAL A 32 1.07 12.39 -8.47
N ARG A 33 0.13 12.60 -7.53
CA ARG A 33 -0.91 13.63 -7.63
C ARG A 33 -0.41 15.02 -7.24
N GLU A 34 0.14 15.18 -6.04
CA GLU A 34 0.47 16.53 -5.52
C GLU A 34 1.82 17.04 -6.04
N ARG A 35 2.85 16.19 -6.05
CA ARG A 35 4.21 16.65 -6.40
C ARG A 35 4.48 16.71 -7.90
N LYS A 36 3.99 15.73 -8.68
CA LYS A 36 4.29 15.67 -10.12
C LYS A 36 3.12 16.08 -11.02
N GLN A 37 1.88 16.15 -10.52
CA GLN A 37 0.66 16.48 -11.30
C GLN A 37 0.57 15.71 -12.64
N LEU A 38 1.00 14.44 -12.64
CA LEU A 38 1.13 13.66 -13.87
C LEU A 38 -0.13 12.86 -14.21
N THR A 39 -1.00 12.60 -13.23
CA THR A 39 -2.17 11.71 -13.39
C THR A 39 -3.39 12.19 -12.62
N TYR A 40 -4.57 11.76 -13.06
CA TYR A 40 -5.83 11.95 -12.34
C TYR A 40 -6.05 10.87 -11.27
N ASP A 41 -5.52 9.66 -11.49
CA ASP A 41 -5.64 8.52 -10.57
C ASP A 41 -4.40 7.61 -10.64
N ALA A 42 -3.98 7.07 -9.50
CA ALA A 42 -2.95 6.05 -9.37
C ALA A 42 -3.33 5.15 -8.20
N ASN A 43 -3.46 3.86 -8.47
CA ASN A 43 -3.88 2.86 -7.49
C ASN A 43 -2.81 1.76 -7.34
N PHE A 44 -2.55 1.37 -6.10
CA PHE A 44 -1.63 0.30 -5.75
C PHE A 44 -2.40 -0.80 -5.03
N SER A 45 -2.54 -1.94 -5.69
CA SER A 45 -3.20 -3.10 -5.12
C SER A 45 -2.16 -4.17 -4.83
N LEU A 46 -2.03 -4.53 -3.56
CA LEU A 46 -1.19 -5.65 -3.17
C LEU A 46 -2.07 -6.86 -2.88
N THR A 47 -1.89 -7.92 -3.67
CA THR A 47 -2.62 -9.18 -3.50
C THR A 47 -1.70 -10.19 -2.84
N GLY A 48 -1.91 -10.38 -1.53
CA GLY A 48 -1.30 -11.46 -0.77
C GLY A 48 -2.09 -12.76 -0.94
N PHE A 49 -1.41 -13.87 -1.20
CA PHE A 49 -2.04 -15.18 -1.07
C PHE A 49 -1.96 -15.62 0.39
N GLU A 50 -3.10 -15.95 1.01
CA GLU A 50 -3.16 -16.45 2.40
C GLU A 50 -2.33 -17.72 2.63
N ARG A 51 -1.94 -18.43 1.55
CA ARG A 51 -1.20 -19.70 1.59
C ARG A 51 0.22 -19.64 1.04
N MET A 52 0.65 -18.54 0.42
CA MET A 52 2.02 -18.41 -0.08
C MET A 52 2.81 -17.44 0.79
N LYS A 53 4.08 -17.76 1.08
CA LYS A 53 5.05 -16.84 1.67
C LYS A 53 5.51 -15.81 0.63
N GLY A 54 4.56 -15.13 0.01
CA GLY A 54 4.77 -14.21 -1.10
C GLY A 54 3.44 -13.70 -1.65
N GLY A 55 3.42 -12.44 -2.04
CA GLY A 55 2.33 -11.80 -2.77
C GLY A 55 2.87 -11.11 -4.01
N TRP A 56 1.97 -10.68 -4.88
CA TRP A 56 2.31 -9.80 -5.99
C TRP A 56 1.61 -8.46 -5.76
N PHE A 57 2.22 -7.39 -6.26
CA PHE A 57 1.63 -6.07 -6.25
C PHE A 57 1.36 -5.63 -7.68
N LEU A 58 0.23 -4.98 -7.88
CA LEU A 58 -0.18 -4.36 -9.13
C LEU A 58 -0.26 -2.86 -8.92
N VAL A 59 0.42 -2.11 -9.77
CA VAL A 59 0.31 -0.66 -9.81
C VAL A 59 -0.44 -0.28 -11.07
N THR A 60 -1.63 0.27 -10.90
CA THR A 60 -2.46 0.74 -12.00
C THR A 60 -2.41 2.26 -12.02
N VAL A 61 -2.00 2.83 -13.15
CA VAL A 61 -1.84 4.28 -13.30
C VAL A 61 -2.64 4.74 -14.50
N THR A 62 -3.53 5.70 -14.27
CA THR A 62 -4.38 6.27 -15.32
C THR A 62 -3.87 7.65 -15.69
N ALA A 63 -3.21 7.77 -16.84
CA ALA A 63 -2.56 8.99 -17.29
C ALA A 63 -2.76 9.21 -18.80
N SER A 64 -2.59 10.45 -19.26
CA SER A 64 -2.51 10.77 -20.68
C SER A 64 -1.30 10.06 -21.33
N LYS A 65 -1.42 9.66 -22.60
CA LYS A 65 -0.37 8.90 -23.33
C LYS A 65 1.04 9.49 -23.17
N GLU A 66 1.16 10.81 -23.24
CA GLU A 66 2.44 11.54 -23.13
C GLU A 66 3.05 11.53 -21.72
N LYS A 67 2.21 11.35 -20.69
CA LYS A 67 2.59 11.36 -19.27
C LYS A 67 2.64 9.97 -18.65
N ALA A 68 2.11 8.94 -19.33
CA ALA A 68 2.03 7.58 -18.82
C ALA A 68 3.39 7.02 -18.40
N GLN A 69 4.44 7.19 -19.23
CA GLN A 69 5.78 6.71 -18.90
C GLN A 69 6.35 7.44 -17.68
N LYS A 70 6.25 8.77 -17.64
CA LYS A 70 6.73 9.59 -16.50
C LYS A 70 5.99 9.25 -15.20
N ALA A 71 4.70 8.95 -15.29
CA ALA A 71 3.91 8.55 -14.14
C ALA A 71 4.32 7.17 -13.63
N LEU A 72 4.57 6.21 -14.53
CA LEU A 72 5.09 4.89 -14.17
C LEU A 72 6.44 4.99 -13.47
N ASP A 73 7.36 5.81 -14.00
CA ASP A 73 8.69 5.98 -13.42
C ASP A 73 8.60 6.65 -12.04
N ALA A 74 7.69 7.63 -11.87
CA ALA A 74 7.41 8.21 -10.56
C ALA A 74 6.85 7.19 -9.55
N CYS A 75 5.98 6.27 -9.99
CA CYS A 75 5.50 5.19 -9.13
C CYS A 75 6.63 4.27 -8.68
N LYS A 76 7.54 3.90 -9.59
CA LYS A 76 8.72 3.08 -9.27
C LYS A 76 9.63 3.77 -8.26
N GLU A 77 9.97 5.04 -8.49
CA GLU A 77 10.77 5.86 -7.57
C GLU A 77 10.13 5.93 -6.18
N THR A 78 8.81 6.10 -6.11
CA THR A 78 8.07 6.17 -4.83
C THR A 78 8.14 4.85 -4.06
N LEU A 79 8.01 3.73 -4.76
CA LEU A 79 8.14 2.39 -4.17
C LEU A 79 9.58 2.11 -3.70
N GLU A 80 10.58 2.52 -4.48
CA GLU A 80 11.98 2.39 -4.06
C GLU A 80 12.31 3.29 -2.86
N ALA A 81 11.77 4.51 -2.84
CA ALA A 81 11.93 5.45 -1.74
C ALA A 81 11.34 4.89 -0.44
N LEU A 82 10.20 4.19 -0.51
CA LEU A 82 9.59 3.52 0.63
C LEU A 82 10.53 2.48 1.27
N ARG A 83 11.37 1.82 0.46
CA ARG A 83 12.36 0.85 0.94
C ARG A 83 13.67 1.49 1.42
N LYS A 84 14.15 2.56 0.77
CA LYS A 84 15.51 3.10 0.99
C LYS A 84 15.52 4.44 1.73
N SER A 85 14.94 5.48 1.15
CA SER A 85 15.19 6.88 1.53
C SER A 85 14.15 7.46 2.48
N ASN A 86 12.95 6.89 2.52
CA ASN A 86 11.87 7.32 3.38
C ASN A 86 11.20 6.07 3.99
N PRO A 87 11.74 5.49 5.06
CA PRO A 87 11.16 4.29 5.65
C PRO A 87 9.75 4.54 6.21
N ILE A 88 9.03 3.46 6.52
CA ILE A 88 7.71 3.54 7.14
C ILE A 88 7.89 4.05 8.58
N SER A 89 7.28 5.21 8.89
CA SER A 89 7.26 5.76 10.25
C SER A 89 6.15 5.14 11.10
N VAL A 90 6.27 5.28 12.43
CA VAL A 90 5.25 4.80 13.38
C VAL A 90 3.90 5.50 13.14
N ASP A 91 3.91 6.79 12.82
CA ASP A 91 2.68 7.54 12.49
C ASP A 91 1.98 7.02 11.23
N ASN A 92 2.76 6.63 10.21
CA ASN A 92 2.22 6.03 8.99
C ASN A 92 1.56 4.68 9.31
N LEU A 93 2.17 3.89 10.19
CA LEU A 93 1.64 2.60 10.63
C LEU A 93 0.34 2.76 11.42
N GLU A 94 0.30 3.64 12.43
CA GLU A 94 -0.92 3.86 13.23
C GLU A 94 -2.06 4.42 12.38
N SER A 95 -1.74 5.31 11.44
CA SER A 95 -2.75 5.86 10.52
C SER A 95 -3.30 4.82 9.55
N ALA A 96 -2.45 3.91 9.06
CA ALA A 96 -2.86 2.79 8.22
C ALA A 96 -3.70 1.78 8.99
N LYS A 97 -3.29 1.45 10.22
CA LYS A 97 -4.02 0.57 11.13
C LYS A 97 -5.46 1.04 11.36
N ARG A 98 -5.66 2.33 11.64
CA ARG A 98 -7.01 2.90 11.80
C ARG A 98 -7.88 2.68 10.57
N VAL A 99 -7.34 2.90 9.37
CA VAL A 99 -8.11 2.73 8.14
C VAL A 99 -8.41 1.26 7.83
N VAL A 100 -7.44 0.36 8.02
CA VAL A 100 -7.65 -1.08 7.83
C VAL A 100 -8.71 -1.61 8.81
N LEU A 101 -8.65 -1.20 10.08
CA LEU A 101 -9.66 -1.57 11.08
C LEU A 101 -11.04 -1.03 10.72
N ASN A 102 -11.15 0.25 10.37
CA ASN A 102 -12.43 0.84 9.96
C ASN A 102 -13.03 0.17 8.72
N ARG A 103 -12.19 -0.17 7.72
CA ARG A 103 -12.64 -0.92 6.54
C ARG A 103 -13.17 -2.29 6.95
N HIS A 104 -12.44 -3.01 7.80
CA HIS A 104 -12.85 -4.32 8.29
C HIS A 104 -14.16 -4.28 9.10
N GLU A 105 -14.31 -3.30 9.99
CA GLU A 105 -15.57 -3.10 10.73
C GLU A 105 -16.75 -2.76 9.79
N GLY A 106 -16.50 -1.99 8.73
CA GLY A 106 -17.48 -1.73 7.69
C GLY A 106 -17.92 -2.99 6.97
N GLU A 107 -16.97 -3.84 6.54
CA GLU A 107 -17.25 -5.12 5.88
C GLU A 107 -18.07 -6.07 6.78
N LEU A 108 -17.76 -6.13 8.08
CA LEU A 108 -18.50 -6.91 9.06
C LEU A 108 -19.94 -6.45 9.28
N ARG A 109 -20.23 -5.15 9.10
CA ARG A 109 -21.59 -4.61 9.22
C ARG A 109 -22.44 -4.79 7.96
N THR A 110 -21.78 -5.04 6.84
CA THR A 110 -22.42 -5.15 5.51
C THR A 110 -22.57 -6.62 5.08
N SER A 111 -22.04 -7.56 5.86
CA SER A 111 -22.18 -9.03 5.69
C SER A 111 -23.16 -9.58 6.72
#